data_AF-A0A2G1BX31-F1
#
_entry.id   AF-A0A2G1BX31-F1
#
_cell.length_a   1.000
_cell.length_b   1.000
_cell.length_c   1.000
_cell.angle_alpha   90.00
_cell.angle_beta   90.00
_cell.angle_gamma   90.00
#
_symmetry.space_group_name_H-M   'P 1'
#
loop_
_entity.id
_entity.type
_entity.pdbx_description
1 polymer ?
#
loop_
_entity_poly.entity_id
_entity_poly.type
_entity_poly.pdbx_seq_one_letter_code
_entity_poly.pdbx_strand_id
1 'polypeptide(L)'
;MPFIEEEKFKLMHEDLDNAKLKREEAESELSSTQEELAALKKSSKTLPIFLGLLLGLALGAAYYFYANGGSSAINNIDIEAVKKKEAYRVLDSINRAQARAARNAEESDSDVSSNSNSDINTETLADEVVQNTNGQTIYSVQIGVLSENKYPLLSSEVIPSTVTTNDGYFKYSLGLYTTLDEAKGLQKELIKIGFNDAFVASYINGKRQKIHN
;
A
#
# COMPACT_ATOMS: atom_id res chain seq x y z
N MET A 1 -16.44 -35.36 72.76
CA MET A 1 -15.56 -35.54 71.58
C MET A 1 -14.79 -34.24 71.39
N PRO A 2 -13.57 -34.12 71.94
CA PRO A 2 -12.86 -32.83 72.06
C PRO A 2 -11.92 -32.49 70.87
N PHE A 3 -11.70 -33.42 69.93
CA PHE A 3 -10.67 -33.28 68.89
C PHE A 3 -11.02 -32.33 67.73
N ILE A 4 -12.32 -32.02 67.50
CA ILE A 4 -12.77 -31.24 66.33
C ILE A 4 -12.60 -29.72 66.55
N GLU A 5 -12.66 -29.25 67.80
CA GLU A 5 -12.55 -27.82 68.13
C GLU A 5 -11.10 -27.32 68.07
N GLU A 6 -10.15 -28.17 68.44
CA GLU A 6 -8.72 -27.88 68.41
C GLU A 6 -8.18 -27.76 66.97
N GLU A 7 -8.63 -28.64 66.06
CA GLU A 7 -8.33 -28.53 64.62
C GLU A 7 -8.92 -27.26 63.99
N LYS A 8 -10.16 -26.90 64.35
CA LYS A 8 -10.79 -25.68 63.85
C LYS A 8 -10.10 -24.41 64.35
N PHE A 9 -9.64 -24.42 65.60
CA PHE A 9 -8.87 -23.31 66.16
C PHE A 9 -7.50 -23.17 65.49
N LYS A 10 -6.82 -24.29 65.22
CA LYS A 10 -5.56 -24.33 64.49
C LYS A 10 -5.71 -23.80 63.06
N LEU A 11 -6.76 -24.22 62.35
CA LEU A 11 -7.09 -23.73 61.01
C LEU A 11 -7.34 -22.21 61.01
N MET A 12 -8.04 -21.69 62.02
CA MET A 12 -8.31 -20.26 62.14
C MET A 12 -7.03 -19.44 62.37
N HIS A 13 -6.08 -19.97 63.14
CA HIS A 13 -4.75 -19.35 63.28
C HIS A 13 -3.99 -19.35 61.95
N GLU A 14 -4.00 -20.47 61.24
CA GLU A 14 -3.37 -20.59 59.93
C GLU A 14 -3.97 -19.63 58.90
N ASP A 15 -5.30 -19.49 58.86
CA ASP A 15 -5.98 -18.51 58.00
C ASP A 15 -5.63 -17.07 58.38
N LEU A 16 -5.54 -16.77 59.69
CA LEU A 16 -5.16 -15.45 60.17
C LEU A 16 -3.72 -15.10 59.76
N ASP A 17 -2.81 -16.05 59.87
CA ASP A 17 -1.40 -15.85 59.51
C ASP A 17 -1.22 -15.76 58.00
N ASN A 18 -1.94 -16.58 57.22
CA ASN A 18 -2.01 -16.44 55.75
C ASN A 18 -2.60 -15.09 55.33
N ALA A 19 -3.62 -14.60 56.03
CA ALA A 19 -4.22 -13.29 55.75
C ALA A 19 -3.27 -12.14 56.08
N LYS A 20 -2.50 -12.25 57.17
CA LYS A 20 -1.44 -11.27 57.50
C LYS A 20 -0.32 -11.28 56.47
N LEU A 21 0.13 -12.47 56.08
CA LEU A 21 1.19 -12.64 55.08
C LEU A 21 0.78 -12.02 53.74
N LYS A 22 -0.44 -12.29 53.25
CA LYS A 22 -0.97 -11.66 52.03
C LYS A 22 -1.09 -10.14 52.15
N ARG A 23 -1.38 -9.61 53.34
CA ARG A 23 -1.43 -8.16 53.56
C ARG A 23 -0.04 -7.55 53.54
N GLU A 24 0.94 -8.20 54.15
CA GLU A 24 2.34 -7.78 54.16
C GLU A 24 2.93 -7.81 52.73
N GLU A 25 2.64 -8.85 51.95
CA GLU A 25 2.99 -8.94 50.53
C GLU A 25 2.35 -7.80 49.73
N ALA A 26 1.05 -7.56 49.89
CA ALA A 26 0.36 -6.47 49.21
C ALA A 26 0.93 -5.09 49.59
N GLU A 27 1.29 -4.88 50.87
CA GLU A 27 1.94 -3.64 51.33
C GLU A 27 3.35 -3.47 50.75
N SER A 28 4.10 -4.57 50.62
CA SER A 28 5.42 -4.58 49.98
C SER A 28 5.32 -4.23 48.48
N GLU A 29 4.38 -4.83 47.76
CA GLU A 29 4.09 -4.50 46.36
C GLU A 29 3.69 -3.02 46.20
N LEU A 30 2.85 -2.51 47.10
CA LEU A 30 2.41 -1.12 47.07
C LEU A 30 3.57 -0.15 47.35
N SER A 31 4.47 -0.51 48.28
CA SER A 31 5.65 0.30 48.59
C SER A 31 6.67 0.33 47.45
N SER A 32 6.93 -0.81 46.81
CA SER A 32 7.88 -0.91 45.69
C SER A 32 7.37 -0.20 44.44
N THR A 33 6.08 -0.33 44.13
CA THR A 33 5.45 0.43 43.04
C THR A 33 5.46 1.93 43.32
N GLN A 34 5.23 2.36 44.56
CA GLN A 34 5.33 3.77 44.94
C GLN A 34 6.77 4.32 44.82
N GLU A 35 7.78 3.52 45.19
CA GLU A 35 9.19 3.86 45.02
C GLU A 35 9.59 3.97 43.54
N GLU A 36 9.14 3.03 42.71
CA GLU A 36 9.36 3.04 41.26
C GLU A 36 8.75 4.30 40.61
N LEU A 37 7.50 4.64 40.97
CA LEU A 37 6.85 5.86 40.49
C LEU A 37 7.57 7.13 40.97
N ALA A 38 8.09 7.15 42.20
CA ALA A 38 8.86 8.27 42.72
C ALA A 38 10.21 8.42 41.98
N ALA A 39 10.87 7.31 41.66
CA ALA A 39 12.11 7.28 40.87
C ALA A 39 11.89 7.78 39.43
N LEU A 40 10.82 7.31 38.77
CA LEU A 40 10.41 7.78 37.44
C LEU A 40 10.11 9.28 37.44
N LYS A 41 9.34 9.76 38.43
CA LYS A 41 9.01 11.19 38.58
C LYS A 41 10.27 12.05 38.79
N LYS A 42 11.24 11.57 39.59
CA LYS A 42 12.51 12.26 39.85
C LYS A 42 13.41 12.30 38.62
N SER A 43 13.43 11.23 37.82
CA SER A 43 14.16 11.14 36.54
C SER A 43 13.56 12.04 35.46
N SER A 44 12.24 12.28 35.47
CA SER A 44 11.56 13.00 34.39
C SER A 44 11.87 14.48 34.26
N LYS A 45 12.66 15.11 35.14
CA LYS A 45 12.92 16.57 35.10
C LYS A 45 13.65 17.02 33.82
N THR A 46 14.41 16.14 33.16
CA THR A 46 15.10 16.42 31.88
C THR A 46 14.22 16.12 30.67
N LEU A 47 13.23 15.24 30.81
CA LEU A 47 12.31 14.84 29.74
C LEU A 47 11.55 16.02 29.10
N PRO A 48 10.95 16.98 29.84
CA PRO A 48 10.22 18.10 29.23
C PRO A 48 11.16 19.08 28.51
N ILE A 49 12.43 19.17 28.92
CA ILE A 49 13.43 20.03 28.29
C ILE A 49 13.80 19.47 26.90
N PHE A 50 14.06 18.16 26.81
CA PHE A 50 14.30 17.50 25.52
C PHE A 50 13.08 17.55 24.62
N LEU A 51 11.88 17.33 25.16
CA LEU A 51 10.64 17.38 24.38
C LEU A 51 10.34 18.79 23.88
N GLY A 52 10.60 19.82 24.69
CA GLY A 52 10.46 21.22 24.28
C GLY A 52 11.49 21.62 23.22
N LEU A 53 12.74 21.17 23.34
CA LEU A 53 13.77 21.40 22.33
C LEU A 53 13.43 20.71 21.01
N LEU A 54 12.97 19.45 21.04
CA LEU A 54 12.53 18.72 19.86
C LEU A 54 11.35 19.43 19.17
N LEU A 55 10.35 19.86 19.95
CA LEU A 55 9.18 20.55 19.43
C LEU A 55 9.54 21.91 18.81
N GLY A 56 10.43 22.67 19.45
CA GLY A 56 10.93 23.94 18.92
C GLY A 56 11.71 23.76 17.62
N LEU A 57 12.56 22.74 17.54
CA LEU A 57 13.34 22.44 16.34
C LEU A 57 12.43 21.99 15.18
N ALA A 58 11.41 21.17 15.46
CA ALA A 58 10.41 20.77 14.47
C ALA A 58 9.60 21.96 13.93
N LEU A 59 9.13 22.85 14.81
CA LEU A 59 8.39 24.05 14.40
C LEU A 59 9.27 25.02 13.61
N GLY A 60 10.53 25.20 14.01
CA GLY A 60 11.49 26.02 13.29
C GLY A 60 11.80 25.48 11.89
N ALA A 61 11.99 24.16 11.76
CA ALA A 61 12.18 23.51 10.47
C ALA A 61 10.94 23.67 9.57
N ALA A 62 9.74 23.45 10.12
CA ALA A 62 8.49 23.61 9.37
C ALA A 62 8.29 25.06 8.87
N TYR A 63 8.58 26.05 9.72
CA TYR A 63 8.52 27.46 9.33
C TYR A 63 9.54 27.79 8.24
N TYR A 64 10.77 27.30 8.38
CA TYR A 64 11.83 27.48 7.37
C TYR A 64 11.43 26.88 6.02
N PHE A 65 10.92 25.64 5.99
CA PHE A 65 10.44 25.01 4.77
C PHE A 65 9.23 25.72 4.16
N TYR A 66 8.33 26.27 4.97
CA TYR A 66 7.20 27.06 4.49
C TYR A 66 7.65 28.39 3.87
N ALA A 67 8.54 29.13 4.54
CA ALA A 67 9.01 30.45 4.10
C ALA A 67 9.94 30.37 2.88
N ASN A 68 10.81 29.35 2.82
CA ASN A 68 11.78 29.18 1.73
C ASN A 68 11.27 28.28 0.59
N GLY A 69 9.98 27.93 0.59
CA GLY A 69 9.35 27.22 -0.52
C GLY A 69 9.83 25.78 -0.66
N GLY A 70 9.44 24.92 0.28
CA GLY A 70 9.62 23.46 0.23
C GLY A 70 8.92 22.74 -0.94
N SER A 71 8.31 23.48 -1.86
CA SER A 71 7.74 22.95 -3.11
C SER A 71 8.77 22.76 -4.22
N SER A 72 9.96 23.37 -4.14
CA SER A 72 10.94 23.34 -5.24
C SER A 72 11.83 22.09 -5.27
N ALA A 73 11.88 21.31 -4.17
CA ALA A 73 12.69 20.08 -4.10
C ALA A 73 11.92 18.82 -4.53
N ILE A 74 10.58 18.82 -4.45
CA ILE A 74 9.74 17.66 -4.81
C ILE A 74 9.20 17.78 -6.25
N ASN A 75 9.03 19.00 -6.76
CA ASN A 75 8.42 19.24 -8.07
C ASN A 75 9.42 19.46 -9.23
N ASN A 76 10.74 19.46 -8.96
CA ASN A 76 11.78 19.56 -10.00
C ASN A 76 12.23 18.19 -10.51
N ILE A 77 11.28 17.28 -10.72
CA ILE A 77 11.50 16.27 -11.76
C ILE A 77 11.19 17.03 -13.03
N ASP A 78 12.21 17.41 -13.79
CA ASP A 78 12.02 17.97 -15.13
C ASP A 78 11.41 16.87 -16.01
N ILE A 79 10.09 16.76 -15.94
CA ILE A 79 9.26 15.76 -16.63
C ILE A 79 9.49 15.85 -18.13
N GLU A 80 9.84 17.03 -18.64
CA GLU A 80 10.17 17.21 -20.04
C GLU A 80 11.53 16.56 -20.37
N ALA A 81 12.55 16.73 -19.52
CA ALA A 81 13.82 16.06 -19.67
C ALA A 81 13.72 14.52 -19.49
N VAL A 82 12.93 14.05 -18.51
CA VAL A 82 12.69 12.60 -18.29
C VAL A 82 11.92 12.00 -19.48
N LYS A 83 10.86 12.66 -19.95
CA LYS A 83 10.07 12.22 -21.10
C LYS A 83 10.88 12.20 -22.40
N LYS A 84 11.76 13.19 -22.62
CA LYS A 84 12.68 13.20 -23.77
C LYS A 84 13.66 12.03 -23.69
N LYS A 85 14.28 11.81 -22.53
CA LYS A 85 15.24 10.71 -22.33
C LYS A 85 14.61 9.33 -22.52
N GLU A 86 13.40 9.12 -22.00
CA GLU A 86 12.64 7.89 -22.20
C GLU A 86 12.22 7.72 -23.67
N ALA A 87 11.77 8.78 -24.34
CA ALA A 87 11.43 8.72 -25.78
C ALA A 87 12.62 8.27 -26.63
N TYR A 88 13.84 8.77 -26.37
CA TYR A 88 15.04 8.30 -27.08
C TYR A 88 15.34 6.82 -26.81
N ARG A 89 15.18 6.36 -25.56
CA ARG A 89 15.42 4.95 -25.19
C ARG A 89 14.41 4.01 -25.84
N VAL A 90 13.13 4.40 -25.83
CA VAL A 90 12.05 3.65 -26.48
C VAL A 90 12.30 3.58 -27.99
N LEU A 91 12.67 4.68 -28.63
CA LEU A 91 12.95 4.70 -30.07
C LEU A 91 14.14 3.81 -30.45
N ASP A 92 15.23 3.80 -29.67
CA ASP A 92 16.36 2.87 -29.90
C ASP A 92 15.91 1.41 -29.73
N SER A 93 15.10 1.11 -28.72
CA SER A 93 14.60 -0.25 -28.50
C SER A 93 13.67 -0.74 -29.62
N ILE A 94 12.82 0.13 -30.17
CA ILE A 94 11.93 -0.15 -31.30
C ILE A 94 12.75 -0.37 -32.57
N ASN A 95 13.70 0.52 -32.87
CA ASN A 95 14.57 0.37 -34.04
C ASN A 95 15.36 -0.93 -33.99
N ARG A 96 15.89 -1.31 -32.82
CA ARG A 96 16.57 -2.59 -32.64
C ARG A 96 15.63 -3.79 -32.72
N ALA A 97 14.39 -3.68 -32.26
CA ALA A 97 13.39 -4.73 -32.39
C ALA A 97 12.99 -4.92 -33.86
N GLN A 98 12.77 -3.84 -34.60
CA GLN A 98 12.48 -3.85 -36.03
C GLN A 98 13.64 -4.42 -36.84
N ALA A 99 14.89 -4.06 -36.52
CA ALA A 99 16.07 -4.65 -37.15
C ALA A 99 16.26 -6.15 -36.84
N ARG A 100 15.75 -6.64 -35.70
CA ARG A 100 15.70 -8.09 -35.42
C ARG A 100 14.56 -8.77 -36.17
N ALA A 101 13.40 -8.14 -36.24
CA ALA A 101 12.25 -8.65 -37.00
C ALA A 101 12.56 -8.73 -38.50
N ALA A 102 13.24 -7.73 -39.07
CA ALA A 102 13.68 -7.74 -40.47
C ALA A 102 14.70 -8.85 -40.75
N ARG A 103 15.66 -9.08 -39.84
CA ARG A 103 16.62 -10.19 -39.98
C ARG A 103 15.96 -11.58 -39.85
N ASN A 104 14.99 -11.71 -38.95
CA ASN A 104 14.21 -12.95 -38.83
C ASN A 104 13.26 -13.16 -40.02
N ALA A 105 12.84 -12.09 -40.70
CA ALA A 105 12.04 -12.16 -41.92
C ALA A 105 12.87 -12.56 -43.16
N GLU A 106 14.18 -12.26 -43.19
CA GLU A 106 15.07 -12.71 -44.26
C GLU A 106 15.46 -14.20 -44.16
N GLU A 107 15.26 -14.84 -43.00
CA GLU A 107 15.60 -16.26 -42.77
C GLU A 107 14.40 -17.22 -42.97
N SER A 108 13.24 -16.72 -43.40
CA SER A 108 12.02 -17.52 -43.59
C SER A 108 11.12 -16.93 -44.68
N ASP A 109 11.46 -17.19 -45.95
CA ASP A 109 10.62 -16.78 -47.09
C ASP A 109 9.61 -17.88 -47.46
N SER A 110 8.35 -17.69 -47.07
CA SER A 110 7.19 -17.83 -47.97
C SER A 110 5.88 -17.44 -47.25
N ASP A 111 5.22 -16.43 -47.82
CA ASP A 111 3.80 -16.05 -47.68
C ASP A 111 3.33 -15.49 -46.33
N VAL A 112 3.34 -14.16 -46.18
CA VAL A 112 2.24 -13.26 -46.62
C VAL A 112 2.61 -11.81 -46.25
N SER A 113 2.41 -10.96 -47.25
CA SER A 113 2.61 -9.51 -47.33
C SER A 113 2.29 -8.70 -46.06
N SER A 114 3.21 -7.82 -45.66
CA SER A 114 2.91 -6.64 -44.86
C SER A 114 3.88 -5.52 -45.22
N ASN A 115 3.45 -4.66 -46.15
CA ASN A 115 4.01 -3.33 -46.30
C ASN A 115 2.88 -2.32 -46.13
N SER A 116 2.90 -1.58 -45.03
CA SER A 116 2.72 -0.13 -45.07
C SER A 116 3.20 0.48 -43.77
N ASN A 117 4.23 1.29 -43.91
CA ASN A 117 4.56 2.35 -42.98
C ASN A 117 3.30 3.15 -42.64
N SER A 118 2.95 3.23 -41.37
CA SER A 118 2.04 4.26 -40.89
C SER A 118 2.51 4.71 -39.51
N ASP A 119 2.75 6.01 -39.40
CA ASP A 119 2.89 6.72 -38.13
C ASP A 119 1.91 6.14 -37.10
N ILE A 120 2.46 5.56 -36.03
CA ILE A 120 1.66 4.94 -34.97
C ILE A 120 1.02 6.06 -34.17
N ASN A 121 -0.17 6.48 -34.61
CA ASN A 121 -1.07 7.28 -33.82
C ASN A 121 -1.67 6.36 -32.75
N THR A 122 -1.27 6.55 -31.49
CA THR A 122 -1.71 5.75 -30.34
C THR A 122 -3.24 5.70 -30.18
N GLU A 123 -3.95 6.66 -30.78
CA GLU A 123 -5.41 6.75 -30.81
C GLU A 123 -6.05 5.70 -31.74
N THR A 124 -5.44 5.37 -32.88
CA THR A 124 -6.03 4.40 -33.84
C THR A 124 -5.87 2.96 -33.38
N LEU A 125 -4.80 2.61 -32.64
CA LEU A 125 -4.66 1.29 -32.02
C LEU A 125 -5.58 1.11 -30.80
N ALA A 126 -5.85 2.19 -30.06
CA ALA A 126 -6.84 2.13 -28.98
C ALA A 126 -8.24 1.82 -29.56
N ASP A 127 -8.60 2.44 -30.68
CA ASP A 127 -9.85 2.16 -31.38
C ASP A 127 -9.88 0.75 -31.99
N GLU A 128 -8.77 0.24 -32.52
CA GLU A 128 -8.68 -1.12 -33.08
C GLU A 128 -8.75 -2.20 -31.99
N VAL A 129 -8.17 -1.96 -30.80
CA VAL A 129 -8.35 -2.82 -29.62
C VAL A 129 -9.79 -2.74 -29.11
N VAL A 130 -10.40 -1.56 -29.04
CA VAL A 130 -11.83 -1.43 -28.67
C VAL A 130 -12.73 -2.17 -29.67
N GLN A 131 -12.42 -2.14 -30.96
CA GLN A 131 -13.16 -2.87 -31.98
C GLN A 131 -12.97 -4.39 -31.91
N ASN A 132 -11.75 -4.89 -31.67
CA ASN A 132 -11.49 -6.33 -31.52
C ASN A 132 -11.95 -6.91 -30.17
N THR A 133 -12.19 -6.05 -29.17
CA THR A 133 -12.68 -6.46 -27.85
C THR A 133 -14.17 -6.17 -27.64
N ASN A 134 -14.87 -5.68 -28.68
CA ASN A 134 -16.30 -5.43 -28.64
C ASN A 134 -17.07 -6.71 -28.31
N GLY A 135 -17.73 -6.72 -27.14
CA GLY A 135 -18.52 -7.85 -26.66
C GLY A 135 -17.76 -8.90 -25.85
N GLN A 136 -16.43 -8.82 -25.75
CA GLN A 136 -15.65 -9.73 -24.91
C GLN A 136 -15.65 -9.23 -23.45
N THR A 137 -15.74 -10.18 -22.51
CA THR A 137 -15.69 -9.88 -21.08
C THR A 137 -14.24 -9.81 -20.64
N ILE A 138 -13.83 -8.65 -20.15
CA ILE A 138 -12.49 -8.42 -19.58
C ILE A 138 -12.62 -8.39 -18.07
N TYR A 139 -11.77 -9.11 -17.37
CA TYR A 139 -11.67 -9.13 -15.91
C TYR A 139 -10.49 -8.27 -15.45
N SER A 140 -10.69 -7.50 -14.39
CA SER A 140 -9.64 -6.69 -13.77
C SER A 140 -9.77 -6.74 -12.26
N VAL A 141 -8.65 -6.71 -11.53
CA VAL A 141 -8.63 -6.82 -10.07
C VAL A 141 -8.51 -5.44 -9.45
N GLN A 142 -9.57 -4.97 -8.80
CA GLN A 142 -9.59 -3.66 -8.19
C GLN A 142 -9.17 -3.74 -6.73
N ILE A 143 -8.22 -2.88 -6.34
CA ILE A 143 -7.65 -2.84 -4.98
C ILE A 143 -8.09 -1.63 -4.16
N GLY A 144 -8.69 -0.62 -4.81
CA GLY A 144 -9.13 0.58 -4.10
C GLY A 144 -9.83 1.62 -4.96
N VAL A 145 -10.53 2.51 -4.27
CA VAL A 145 -11.13 3.74 -4.83
C VAL A 145 -10.72 4.89 -3.92
N LEU A 146 -10.13 5.92 -4.51
CA LEU A 146 -9.66 7.11 -3.79
C LEU A 146 -10.41 8.35 -4.30
N SER A 147 -10.83 9.23 -3.40
CA SER A 147 -11.50 10.48 -3.79
C SER A 147 -10.51 11.48 -4.39
N GLU A 148 -10.99 12.33 -5.30
CA GLU A 148 -10.22 13.34 -6.06
C GLU A 148 -9.25 14.18 -5.22
N ASN A 149 -9.60 14.42 -3.94
CA ASN A 149 -8.83 15.26 -3.03
C ASN A 149 -7.67 14.55 -2.32
N LYS A 150 -7.39 13.28 -2.67
CA LYS A 150 -6.25 12.52 -2.16
C LYS A 150 -5.39 12.10 -3.35
N TYR A 151 -4.14 12.56 -3.35
CA TYR A 151 -3.16 12.24 -4.39
C TYR A 151 -3.02 10.73 -4.56
N PRO A 152 -2.85 10.24 -5.80
CA PRO A 152 -2.67 8.83 -6.03
C PRO A 152 -1.40 8.32 -5.35
N LEU A 153 -1.54 7.49 -4.31
CA LEU A 153 -0.41 6.95 -3.55
C LEU A 153 0.44 5.96 -4.36
N LEU A 154 -0.09 5.47 -5.48
CA LEU A 154 0.57 4.54 -6.38
C LEU A 154 0.85 5.26 -7.70
N SER A 155 2.13 5.40 -8.06
CA SER A 155 2.54 5.91 -9.37
C SER A 155 2.08 4.95 -10.46
N SER A 156 1.38 5.46 -11.47
CA SER A 156 0.92 4.72 -12.66
C SER A 156 2.07 4.07 -13.46
N GLU A 157 3.32 4.38 -13.10
CA GLU A 157 4.54 3.91 -13.75
C GLU A 157 5.02 2.53 -13.24
N VAL A 158 4.64 2.14 -12.02
CA VAL A 158 5.16 0.91 -11.37
C VAL A 158 4.18 -0.25 -11.49
N ILE A 159 2.91 0.04 -11.75
CA ILE A 159 1.83 -0.92 -11.76
C ILE A 159 0.98 -0.59 -13.00
N PRO A 160 0.72 -1.55 -13.93
CA PRO A 160 -0.24 -1.34 -15.01
C PRO A 160 -1.63 -1.23 -14.40
N SER A 161 -1.93 -0.07 -13.84
CA SER A 161 -3.18 0.24 -13.17
C SER A 161 -3.99 1.17 -14.04
N THR A 162 -5.18 0.75 -14.44
CA THR A 162 -6.08 1.63 -15.18
C THR A 162 -6.73 2.59 -14.18
N VAL A 163 -6.19 3.80 -14.09
CA VAL A 163 -6.82 4.88 -13.32
C VAL A 163 -7.94 5.48 -14.16
N THR A 164 -9.18 5.10 -13.87
CA THR A 164 -10.35 5.74 -14.48
C THR A 164 -10.93 6.76 -13.52
N THR A 165 -10.95 8.03 -13.95
CA THR A 165 -11.72 9.09 -13.31
C THR A 165 -13.16 8.96 -13.78
N ASN A 166 -14.03 8.46 -12.91
CA ASN A 166 -15.47 8.55 -13.13
C ASN A 166 -16.07 9.10 -11.84
N ASP A 167 -16.86 10.15 -11.94
CA ASP A 167 -17.58 10.78 -10.82
C ASP A 167 -16.69 11.34 -9.67
N GLY A 168 -15.46 11.80 -9.95
CA GLY A 168 -14.58 12.39 -8.93
C GLY A 168 -13.86 11.36 -8.03
N TYR A 169 -13.79 10.10 -8.48
CA TYR A 169 -13.04 9.05 -7.80
C TYR A 169 -12.01 8.40 -8.72
N PHE A 170 -10.81 8.17 -8.19
CA PHE A 170 -9.74 7.40 -8.80
C PHE A 170 -9.88 5.93 -8.44
N LYS A 171 -10.11 5.08 -9.44
CA LYS A 171 -10.17 3.62 -9.26
C LYS A 171 -8.82 3.01 -9.55
N TYR A 172 -8.33 2.13 -8.67
CA TYR A 172 -7.10 1.37 -8.89
C TYR A 172 -7.45 -0.07 -9.23
N SER A 173 -7.28 -0.41 -10.50
CA SER A 173 -7.47 -1.77 -10.98
C SER A 173 -6.19 -2.29 -11.63
N LEU A 174 -5.79 -3.50 -11.26
CA LEU A 174 -4.57 -4.14 -11.69
C LEU A 174 -4.87 -5.27 -12.68
N GLY A 175 -4.18 -5.24 -13.81
CA GLY A 175 -4.23 -6.27 -14.84
C GLY A 175 -5.54 -6.28 -15.62
N LEU A 176 -5.46 -6.78 -16.85
CA LEU A 176 -6.60 -7.07 -17.71
C LEU A 176 -6.48 -8.52 -18.14
N TYR A 177 -7.52 -9.31 -17.85
CA TYR A 177 -7.55 -10.75 -18.05
C TYR A 177 -8.76 -11.13 -18.89
N THR A 178 -8.61 -12.09 -19.78
CA THR A 178 -9.73 -12.63 -20.56
C THR A 178 -10.50 -13.70 -19.78
N THR A 179 -9.86 -14.31 -18.77
CA THR A 179 -10.45 -15.37 -17.94
C THR A 179 -10.62 -14.94 -16.49
N LEU A 180 -11.68 -15.46 -15.84
CA LEU A 180 -11.96 -15.21 -14.43
C LEU A 180 -10.86 -15.80 -13.52
N ASP A 181 -10.34 -16.97 -13.87
CA ASP A 181 -9.43 -17.74 -13.02
C ASP A 181 -8.06 -17.07 -12.89
N GLU A 182 -7.55 -16.49 -13.98
CA GLU A 182 -6.32 -15.68 -13.98
C GLU A 182 -6.48 -14.45 -13.08
N ALA A 183 -7.62 -13.76 -13.18
CA ALA A 183 -7.91 -12.60 -12.34
C ALA A 183 -8.04 -12.99 -10.85
N LYS A 184 -8.63 -14.15 -10.55
CA LYS A 184 -8.68 -14.70 -9.18
C LYS A 184 -7.30 -15.12 -8.67
N GLY A 185 -6.40 -15.55 -9.54
CA GLY A 185 -4.99 -15.80 -9.21
C GLY A 185 -4.34 -14.54 -8.65
N LEU A 186 -4.40 -13.44 -9.41
CA LEU A 186 -3.86 -12.14 -8.99
C LEU A 186 -4.55 -11.62 -7.72
N GLN A 187 -5.87 -11.74 -7.62
CA GLN A 187 -6.61 -11.34 -6.41
C GLN A 187 -6.06 -12.02 -5.15
N LYS A 188 -5.83 -13.33 -5.20
CA LYS A 188 -5.28 -14.08 -4.06
C LYS A 188 -3.88 -13.62 -3.69
N GLU A 189 -3.04 -13.29 -4.66
CA GLU A 189 -1.70 -12.75 -4.41
C GLU A 189 -1.78 -11.36 -3.77
N LEU A 190 -2.65 -10.49 -4.27
CA LEU A 190 -2.86 -9.15 -3.71
C LEU A 190 -3.38 -9.21 -2.27
N ILE A 191 -4.31 -10.11 -1.98
CA ILE A 191 -4.79 -10.34 -0.61
C ILE A 191 -3.65 -10.79 0.30
N LYS A 192 -2.79 -11.72 -0.14
CA LYS A 192 -1.61 -12.18 0.63
C LYS A 192 -0.62 -11.05 0.95
N ILE A 193 -0.49 -10.09 0.03
CA ILE A 193 0.44 -8.94 0.18
C ILE A 193 -0.16 -7.86 1.11
N GLY A 194 -1.47 -7.91 1.39
CA GLY A 194 -2.15 -7.03 2.35
C GLY A 194 -3.33 -6.23 1.79
N PHE A 195 -3.67 -6.40 0.50
CA PHE A 195 -4.86 -5.80 -0.11
C PHE A 195 -6.09 -6.68 0.16
N ASN A 196 -6.54 -6.70 1.42
CA ASN A 196 -7.62 -7.59 1.89
C ASN A 196 -8.98 -7.34 1.20
N ASP A 197 -9.21 -6.14 0.68
CA ASP A 197 -10.45 -5.74 0.00
C ASP A 197 -10.34 -5.79 -1.53
N ALA A 198 -9.36 -6.54 -2.06
CA ALA A 198 -9.20 -6.72 -3.49
C ALA A 198 -10.35 -7.58 -4.07
N PHE A 199 -11.03 -7.07 -5.10
CA PHE A 199 -12.13 -7.78 -5.76
C PHE A 199 -11.95 -7.83 -7.28
N VAL A 200 -12.51 -8.85 -7.91
CA VAL A 200 -12.48 -8.98 -9.37
C VAL A 200 -13.73 -8.32 -9.98
N ALA A 201 -13.55 -7.43 -10.93
CA ALA A 201 -14.63 -6.82 -11.69
C ALA A 201 -14.58 -7.23 -13.15
N SER A 202 -15.74 -7.51 -13.73
CA SER A 202 -15.90 -7.78 -15.17
C SER A 202 -16.38 -6.52 -15.89
N TYR A 203 -15.81 -6.30 -17.07
CA TYR A 203 -16.08 -5.16 -17.94
C TYR A 203 -16.40 -5.67 -19.34
N ILE A 204 -17.43 -5.10 -19.97
CA ILE A 204 -17.72 -5.29 -21.40
C ILE A 204 -17.81 -3.90 -22.01
N ASN A 205 -17.04 -3.65 -23.07
CA ASN A 205 -16.99 -2.35 -23.76
C ASN A 205 -16.75 -1.17 -22.78
N GLY A 206 -15.83 -1.36 -21.83
CA GLY A 206 -15.50 -0.36 -20.80
C GLY A 206 -16.55 -0.16 -19.71
N LYS A 207 -17.72 -0.84 -19.77
CA LYS A 207 -18.75 -0.78 -18.74
C LYS A 207 -18.66 -1.96 -17.78
N ARG A 208 -18.67 -1.66 -16.48
CA ARG A 208 -18.67 -2.68 -15.42
C ARG A 208 -19.98 -3.47 -15.47
N GLN A 209 -19.88 -4.79 -15.46
CA GLN A 209 -21.04 -5.69 -15.46
C GLN A 209 -21.30 -6.29 -14.08
N LYS A 210 -20.31 -7.01 -13.55
CA LYS A 210 -20.47 -7.79 -12.31
C LYS A 210 -19.18 -7.83 -11.49
N ILE A 211 -19.36 -7.90 -10.17
CA ILE A 211 -18.31 -8.16 -9.19
C ILE A 211 -18.26 -9.66 -8.93
N HIS A 212 -17.06 -10.22 -8.94
CA HIS A 212 -16.79 -11.61 -8.64
C HIS A 212 -15.96 -11.64 -7.35
N ASN A 213 -16.51 -12.29 -6.33
CA ASN A 213 -15.84 -12.58 -5.07
C ASN A 213 -15.13 -13.94 -5.14
#